data_AF-X1L3N1-F1
#
_entry.id   AF-X1L3N1-F1
#
_cell.length_a   1.000
_cell.length_b   1.000
_cell.length_c   1.000
_cell.angle_alpha   90.00
_cell.angle_beta   90.00
_cell.angle_gamma   90.00
#
_symmetry.space_group_name_H-M   'P 1'
#
loop_
_entity.id
_entity.type
_entity.pdbx_description
1 polymer ?
#
loop_
_entity_poly.entity_id
_entity_poly.type
_entity_poly.pdbx_seq_one_letter_code
_entity_poly.pdbx_strand_id
1 'polypeptide(L)'
;RFTNYYATDAPCLPSRAGLFLGRFGIHTGLVNHGGDAAEPFTIGRERGFKWQPEWDSWPMALRRCGFYPVSVSPYAERHSAWWFHHGWREFYNPGKGGGERADEVVPYALDWLQKHAQEDDWFLHVNVWDPHTPYRTPEDYGNPFEGEPIPDWISDEVIRRHRDGFGPHSAREPRGIAPGPDRPRFPAEIKDLADYRRWIDGYDVGIRYADDWLGRILEALEARGVLDETAVIISSDHGENQ
;
A
#
# COMPACT_ATOMS: atom_id res chain seq x y z
N ARG A 1 -5.42 1.93 -19.07
CA ARG A 1 -5.73 0.99 -17.97
C ARG A 1 -5.25 -0.40 -18.37
N PHE A 2 -4.39 -1.03 -17.57
CA PHE A 2 -4.07 -2.45 -17.72
C PHE A 2 -5.11 -3.29 -16.96
N THR A 3 -5.59 -4.37 -17.57
CA THR A 3 -6.63 -5.24 -16.97
C THR A 3 -6.09 -6.57 -16.48
N ASN A 4 -4.90 -6.97 -16.94
CA ASN A 4 -4.20 -8.18 -16.51
C ASN A 4 -2.83 -7.77 -15.94
N TYR A 5 -2.78 -7.49 -14.64
CA TYR A 5 -1.56 -7.16 -13.92
C TYR A 5 -1.58 -7.89 -12.58
N TYR A 6 -0.44 -8.46 -12.20
CA TYR A 6 -0.33 -9.35 -11.05
C TYR A 6 0.91 -8.97 -10.27
N ALA A 7 0.78 -8.91 -8.94
CA ALA A 7 1.94 -8.80 -8.06
C ALA A 7 2.80 -10.06 -8.22
N THR A 8 4.13 -9.89 -8.23
CA THR A 8 5.07 -11.02 -8.36
C THR A 8 5.02 -11.90 -7.12
N ASP A 9 4.85 -11.27 -5.97
CA ASP A 9 4.89 -11.86 -4.64
C ASP A 9 3.85 -11.16 -3.77
N ALA A 10 3.33 -11.86 -2.76
CA ALA A 10 2.46 -11.30 -1.72
C ALA A 10 2.82 -11.98 -0.40
N PRO A 11 2.82 -11.29 0.76
CA PRO A 11 2.19 -9.98 1.05
C PRO A 11 3.11 -8.75 0.87
N CYS A 12 2.85 -7.63 1.57
CA CYS A 12 3.48 -6.31 1.38
C CYS A 12 5.00 -6.32 1.16
N LEU A 13 5.78 -6.91 2.08
CA LEU A 13 7.25 -6.85 2.03
C LEU A 13 7.82 -7.55 0.78
N PRO A 14 7.48 -8.83 0.48
CA PRO A 14 7.88 -9.49 -0.76
C PRO A 14 7.44 -8.75 -2.03
N SER A 15 6.17 -8.29 -2.08
CA SER A 15 5.65 -7.57 -3.25
C SER A 15 6.47 -6.32 -3.57
N ARG A 16 6.69 -5.49 -2.54
CA ARG A 16 7.43 -4.24 -2.70
C ARG A 16 8.91 -4.51 -2.95
N ALA A 17 9.50 -5.54 -2.36
CA ALA A 17 10.84 -5.97 -2.75
C ALA A 17 10.91 -6.29 -4.24
N GLY A 18 9.92 -7.03 -4.75
CA GLY A 18 9.92 -7.42 -6.15
C GLY A 18 9.70 -6.25 -7.11
N LEU A 19 8.79 -5.34 -6.77
CA LEU A 19 8.59 -4.10 -7.50
C LEU A 19 9.83 -3.20 -7.49
N PHE A 20 10.43 -2.97 -6.31
CA PHE A 20 11.50 -2.00 -6.15
C PHE A 20 12.85 -2.48 -6.66
N LEU A 21 13.14 -3.78 -6.52
CA LEU A 21 14.39 -4.40 -6.97
C LEU A 21 14.25 -5.03 -8.36
N GLY A 22 13.04 -5.05 -8.95
CA GLY A 22 12.79 -5.58 -10.28
C GLY A 22 13.00 -7.10 -10.40
N ARG A 23 12.67 -7.86 -9.36
CA ARG A 23 13.01 -9.29 -9.23
C ARG A 23 11.92 -10.06 -8.46
N PHE A 24 11.70 -11.34 -8.77
CA PHE A 24 10.82 -12.17 -7.95
C PHE A 24 11.40 -12.42 -6.54
N GLY A 25 10.55 -12.69 -5.54
CA GLY A 25 10.93 -12.98 -4.16
C GLY A 25 11.97 -14.10 -4.03
N ILE A 26 11.88 -15.12 -4.89
CA ILE A 26 12.86 -16.23 -4.98
C ILE A 26 14.28 -15.77 -5.38
N HIS A 27 14.42 -14.57 -5.93
CA HIS A 27 15.70 -13.96 -6.31
C HIS A 27 16.12 -12.84 -5.36
N THR A 28 15.17 -12.20 -4.67
CA THR A 28 15.49 -11.17 -3.67
C THR A 28 15.85 -11.78 -2.33
N GLY A 29 15.27 -12.95 -1.99
CA GLY A 29 15.34 -13.55 -0.65
C GLY A 29 14.19 -13.14 0.27
N LEU A 30 13.39 -12.14 -0.15
CA LEU A 30 12.25 -11.63 0.60
C LEU A 30 10.97 -12.33 0.16
N VAL A 31 10.52 -13.31 0.95
CA VAL A 31 9.32 -14.12 0.67
C VAL A 31 8.30 -14.12 1.81
N ASN A 32 8.58 -13.45 2.93
CA ASN A 32 7.62 -13.26 4.02
C ASN A 32 7.85 -11.91 4.76
N HIS A 33 7.27 -11.75 5.95
CA HIS A 33 7.41 -10.57 6.82
C HIS A 33 8.36 -10.75 8.03
N GLY A 34 9.00 -11.91 8.22
CA GLY A 34 9.86 -12.11 9.40
C GLY A 34 10.92 -13.21 9.29
N GLY A 35 11.92 -13.09 10.16
CA GLY A 35 13.10 -13.96 10.15
C GLY A 35 14.00 -13.71 8.95
N ASP A 36 14.86 -14.67 8.64
CA ASP A 36 15.87 -14.54 7.57
C ASP A 36 15.26 -14.35 6.18
N ALA A 37 13.99 -14.74 5.99
CA ALA A 37 13.24 -14.60 4.73
C ALA A 37 12.55 -13.23 4.56
N ALA A 38 12.81 -12.29 5.47
CA ALA A 38 12.42 -10.88 5.39
C ALA A 38 13.60 -9.95 5.07
N GLU A 39 14.77 -10.52 4.77
CA GLU A 39 15.98 -9.78 4.42
C GLU A 39 16.42 -10.13 2.99
N PRO A 40 17.00 -9.18 2.23
CA PRO A 40 17.61 -9.51 0.96
C PRO A 40 18.72 -10.56 1.14
N PHE A 41 18.91 -11.43 0.15
CA PHE A 41 20.02 -12.38 0.15
C PHE A 41 21.36 -11.67 0.34
N THR A 42 22.19 -12.23 1.22
CA THR A 42 23.54 -11.70 1.43
C THR A 42 24.39 -11.90 0.18
N ILE A 43 25.02 -10.84 -0.29
CA ILE A 43 26.03 -10.91 -1.38
C ILE A 43 27.30 -11.63 -0.90
N GLY A 44 27.46 -11.80 0.42
CA GLY A 44 28.55 -12.55 1.02
C GLY A 44 29.90 -11.85 0.85
N ARG A 45 30.95 -12.63 0.58
CA ARG A 45 32.34 -12.15 0.53
C ARG A 45 32.60 -11.14 -0.60
N GLU A 46 31.77 -11.13 -1.63
CA GLU A 46 31.88 -10.22 -2.78
C GLU A 46 31.21 -8.86 -2.54
N ARG A 47 30.58 -8.68 -1.37
CA ARG A 47 29.95 -7.41 -1.00
C ARG A 47 31.02 -6.33 -0.82
N GLY A 48 31.04 -5.36 -1.74
CA GLY A 48 31.94 -4.20 -1.69
C GLY A 48 31.54 -3.15 -0.64
N PHE A 49 32.20 -1.98 -0.69
CA PHE A 49 31.88 -0.85 0.20
C PHE A 49 30.48 -0.28 -0.03
N LYS A 50 30.05 -0.22 -1.30
CA LYS A 50 28.75 0.32 -1.72
C LYS A 50 27.78 -0.81 -2.08
N TRP A 51 26.50 -0.46 -2.14
CA TRP A 51 25.48 -1.29 -2.77
C TRP A 51 25.89 -1.62 -4.22
N GLN A 52 25.75 -2.88 -4.61
CA GLN A 52 26.21 -3.36 -5.92
C GLN A 52 25.21 -2.94 -7.01
N PRO A 53 25.66 -2.47 -8.19
CA PRO A 53 24.77 -2.00 -9.25
C PRO A 53 23.73 -3.03 -9.71
N GLU A 54 24.04 -4.32 -9.65
CA GLU A 54 23.09 -5.37 -10.06
C GLU A 54 21.84 -5.36 -9.16
N TRP A 55 21.97 -4.91 -7.91
CA TRP A 55 20.89 -4.80 -6.93
C TRP A 55 20.24 -3.42 -6.91
N ASP A 56 20.58 -2.52 -7.84
CA ASP A 56 20.00 -1.19 -7.88
C ASP A 56 18.47 -1.26 -7.93
N SER A 57 17.85 -0.54 -7.02
CA SER A 57 16.42 -0.29 -7.05
C SER A 57 16.08 0.65 -8.20
N TRP A 58 14.85 0.58 -8.73
CA TRP A 58 14.45 1.50 -9.80
C TRP A 58 14.52 2.99 -9.41
N PRO A 59 14.33 3.43 -8.14
CA PRO A 59 14.60 4.83 -7.78
C PRO A 59 16.07 5.22 -7.96
N MET A 60 17.00 4.29 -7.72
CA MET A 60 18.42 4.53 -8.01
C MET A 60 18.67 4.63 -9.53
N ALA A 61 18.01 3.78 -10.32
CA ALA A 61 18.09 3.85 -11.78
C ALA A 61 17.59 5.21 -12.30
N LEU A 62 16.44 5.69 -11.80
CA LEU A 62 15.92 7.03 -12.13
C LEU A 62 16.92 8.13 -11.77
N ARG A 63 17.50 8.06 -10.56
CA ARG A 63 18.51 9.02 -10.13
C ARG A 63 19.73 9.06 -11.05
N ARG A 64 20.17 7.90 -11.57
CA ARG A 64 21.27 7.82 -12.54
C ARG A 64 20.90 8.42 -13.89
N CYS A 65 19.62 8.43 -14.23
CA CYS A 65 19.08 9.10 -15.42
C CYS A 65 18.85 10.61 -15.22
N GLY A 66 19.20 11.18 -14.07
CA GLY A 66 19.08 12.61 -13.81
C GLY A 66 17.84 13.00 -13.00
N PHE A 67 16.93 12.07 -12.72
CA PHE A 67 15.73 12.38 -11.96
C PHE A 67 16.01 12.69 -10.48
N TYR A 68 15.09 13.44 -9.86
CA TYR A 68 15.04 13.72 -8.43
C TYR A 68 13.94 12.86 -7.75
N PRO A 69 14.25 11.60 -7.37
CA PRO A 69 13.27 10.72 -6.77
C PRO A 69 13.02 11.04 -5.29
N VAL A 70 11.75 11.20 -4.95
CA VAL A 70 11.24 11.53 -3.61
C VAL A 70 10.20 10.49 -3.21
N SER A 71 10.16 10.12 -1.93
CA SER A 71 9.14 9.21 -1.40
C SER A 71 8.51 9.75 -0.13
N VAL A 72 7.19 9.72 -0.06
CA VAL A 72 6.39 9.86 1.16
C VAL A 72 5.89 8.49 1.56
N SER A 73 6.51 7.87 2.56
CA SER A 73 6.16 6.53 2.99
C SER A 73 6.73 6.18 4.37
N PRO A 74 5.97 5.51 5.25
CA PRO A 74 6.50 4.89 6.47
C PRO A 74 6.95 3.43 6.23
N TYR A 75 6.92 2.94 4.99
CA TYR A 75 7.08 1.50 4.68
C TYR A 75 8.39 0.90 5.20
N ALA A 76 9.51 1.62 5.05
CA ALA A 76 10.82 1.15 5.47
C ALA A 76 10.86 0.89 6.99
N GLU A 77 10.30 1.81 7.78
CA GLU A 77 10.18 1.65 9.23
C GLU A 77 9.24 0.49 9.58
N ARG A 78 8.06 0.40 8.95
CA ARG A 78 7.07 -0.64 9.22
C ARG A 78 7.62 -2.06 9.07
N HIS A 79 8.52 -2.27 8.10
CA HIS A 79 9.02 -3.60 7.73
C HIS A 79 10.51 -3.81 8.05
N SER A 80 11.16 -2.86 8.74
CA SER A 80 12.64 -2.84 8.88
C SER A 80 13.38 -2.94 7.53
N ALA A 81 12.72 -2.55 6.44
CA ALA A 81 13.18 -2.74 5.07
C ALA A 81 14.08 -1.58 4.63
N TRP A 82 15.23 -1.39 5.28
CA TRP A 82 16.08 -0.21 5.07
C TRP A 82 16.68 -0.11 3.67
N TRP A 83 16.79 -1.25 2.95
CA TRP A 83 17.13 -1.27 1.53
C TRP A 83 16.15 -0.46 0.67
N PHE A 84 14.92 -0.24 1.14
CA PHE A 84 13.93 0.58 0.47
C PHE A 84 14.36 2.05 0.35
N HIS A 85 15.24 2.54 1.23
CA HIS A 85 15.76 3.91 1.13
C HIS A 85 16.72 4.12 -0.05
N HIS A 86 17.19 3.04 -0.66
CA HIS A 86 18.17 3.12 -1.73
C HIS A 86 17.61 3.84 -2.96
N GLY A 87 18.27 4.92 -3.37
CA GLY A 87 17.96 5.69 -4.59
C GLY A 87 17.27 7.01 -4.34
N TRP A 88 16.45 7.13 -3.29
CA TRP A 88 15.72 8.37 -2.99
C TRP A 88 16.67 9.52 -2.64
N ARG A 89 16.28 10.73 -3.04
CA ARG A 89 16.91 12.00 -2.67
C ARG A 89 16.30 12.56 -1.40
N GLU A 90 14.98 12.43 -1.28
CA GLU A 90 14.22 12.82 -0.10
C GLU A 90 13.28 11.69 0.31
N PHE A 91 13.10 11.54 1.61
CA PHE A 91 12.25 10.51 2.18
C PHE A 91 11.49 11.07 3.37
N TYR A 92 10.18 11.20 3.22
CA TYR A 92 9.27 11.70 4.25
C TYR A 92 8.58 10.52 4.91
N ASN A 93 8.82 10.35 6.20
CA ASN A 93 8.13 9.36 7.01
C ASN A 93 7.07 10.08 7.88
N PRO A 94 5.77 9.83 7.67
CA PRO A 94 4.71 10.44 8.46
C PRO A 94 4.68 10.01 9.95
N GLY A 95 5.39 8.95 10.31
CA GLY A 95 5.76 8.64 11.69
C GLY A 95 4.82 7.72 12.48
N LYS A 96 3.85 7.05 11.85
CA LYS A 96 2.98 6.04 12.48
C LYS A 96 3.22 4.61 12.01
N GLY A 97 4.29 4.35 11.27
CA GLY A 97 4.70 2.99 10.90
C GLY A 97 3.64 2.21 10.10
N GLY A 98 2.85 2.89 9.27
CA GLY A 98 1.72 2.32 8.51
C GLY A 98 0.37 2.34 9.23
N GLY A 99 0.31 3.02 10.38
CA GLY A 99 -0.92 3.39 11.07
C GLY A 99 -1.63 4.62 10.49
N GLU A 100 -1.01 5.29 9.51
CA GLU A 100 -1.52 6.49 8.88
C GLU A 100 -2.76 6.22 8.03
N ARG A 101 -3.60 7.24 7.94
CA ARG A 101 -4.63 7.37 6.90
C ARG A 101 -4.14 8.27 5.77
N ALA A 102 -4.83 8.27 4.65
CA ALA A 102 -4.52 9.12 3.49
C ALA A 102 -4.41 10.62 3.85
N ASP A 103 -5.25 11.13 4.76
CA ASP A 103 -5.20 12.53 5.27
C ASP A 103 -3.93 12.87 6.02
N GLU A 104 -3.17 11.87 6.46
CA GLU A 104 -1.95 12.04 7.26
C GLU A 104 -0.69 11.82 6.39
N VAL A 105 -0.85 11.18 5.22
CA VAL A 105 0.24 10.96 4.26
C VAL A 105 0.25 12.05 3.19
N VAL A 106 -0.89 12.31 2.55
CA VAL A 106 -0.99 13.20 1.39
C VAL A 106 -0.51 14.63 1.65
N PRO A 107 -0.71 15.25 2.84
CA PRO A 107 -0.18 16.58 3.10
C PRO A 107 1.32 16.74 2.87
N TYR A 108 2.15 15.72 3.16
CA TYR A 108 3.58 15.76 2.88
C TYR A 108 3.87 15.86 1.38
N ALA A 109 3.09 15.17 0.55
CA ALA A 109 3.21 15.23 -0.90
C ALA A 109 2.76 16.60 -1.44
N LEU A 110 1.66 17.15 -0.91
CA LEU A 110 1.16 18.48 -1.29
C LEU A 110 2.16 19.58 -0.92
N ASP A 111 2.75 19.53 0.27
CA ASP A 111 3.78 20.47 0.72
C ASP A 111 5.04 20.41 -0.16
N TRP A 112 5.40 19.22 -0.65
CA TRP A 112 6.51 19.05 -1.56
C TRP A 112 6.19 19.62 -2.95
N LEU A 113 5.03 19.28 -3.52
CA LEU A 113 4.55 19.82 -4.79
C LEU A 113 4.38 21.35 -4.74
N GLN A 114 4.00 21.90 -3.59
CA GLN A 114 3.90 23.34 -3.42
C GLN A 114 5.22 24.05 -3.73
N LYS A 115 6.36 23.41 -3.48
CA LYS A 115 7.70 23.99 -3.66
C LYS A 115 8.30 23.61 -5.02
N HIS A 116 8.06 22.39 -5.47
CA HIS A 116 8.85 21.76 -6.54
C HIS A 116 8.04 21.36 -7.78
N ALA A 117 6.71 21.47 -7.79
CA ALA A 117 5.90 20.94 -8.89
C ALA A 117 6.27 21.47 -10.28
N GLN A 118 6.74 22.72 -10.36
CA GLN A 118 7.15 23.39 -11.62
C GLN A 118 8.64 23.19 -11.96
N GLU A 119 9.39 22.44 -11.15
CA GLU A 119 10.73 21.99 -11.51
C GLU A 119 10.63 20.77 -12.45
N ASP A 120 11.67 20.55 -13.25
CA ASP A 120 11.75 19.41 -14.17
C ASP A 120 12.33 18.16 -13.48
N ASP A 121 12.15 17.01 -14.14
CA ASP A 121 12.82 15.75 -13.84
C ASP A 121 12.67 15.23 -12.40
N TRP A 122 11.55 15.47 -11.73
CA TRP A 122 11.27 14.84 -10.44
C TRP A 122 10.48 13.52 -10.58
N PHE A 123 10.57 12.68 -9.55
CA PHE A 123 9.70 11.53 -9.37
C PHE A 123 9.15 11.55 -7.94
N LEU A 124 7.84 11.62 -7.76
CA LEU A 124 7.21 11.64 -6.43
C LEU A 124 6.43 10.34 -6.18
N HIS A 125 6.95 9.51 -5.29
CA HIS A 125 6.28 8.32 -4.77
C HIS A 125 5.44 8.68 -3.53
N VAL A 126 4.14 8.37 -3.54
CA VAL A 126 3.25 8.58 -2.40
C VAL A 126 2.61 7.24 -2.02
N ASN A 127 2.87 6.78 -0.79
CA ASN A 127 2.35 5.51 -0.30
C ASN A 127 1.21 5.72 0.70
N VAL A 128 -0.03 5.63 0.23
CA VAL A 128 -1.22 5.59 1.10
C VAL A 128 -1.46 4.16 1.60
N TRP A 129 -2.02 4.05 2.80
CA TRP A 129 -2.31 2.74 3.41
C TRP A 129 -3.74 2.30 3.25
N ASP A 130 -4.71 3.21 3.22
CA ASP A 130 -6.11 2.86 2.98
C ASP A 130 -6.22 2.16 1.60
N PRO A 131 -6.98 1.04 1.50
CA PRO A 131 -7.89 0.46 2.48
C PRO A 131 -7.28 -0.62 3.38
N HIS A 132 -5.96 -0.68 3.61
CA HIS A 132 -5.34 -1.72 4.44
C HIS A 132 -6.02 -1.82 5.82
N THR A 133 -6.30 -3.06 6.26
CA THR A 133 -6.90 -3.34 7.56
C THR A 133 -6.10 -2.71 8.71
N PRO A 134 -6.76 -2.30 9.80
CA PRO A 134 -8.17 -2.48 10.14
C PRO A 134 -9.02 -1.24 9.82
N TYR A 135 -9.59 -1.19 8.60
CA TYR A 135 -10.34 -0.08 7.96
C TYR A 135 -10.59 1.14 8.86
N ARG A 136 -9.75 2.16 8.69
CA ARG A 136 -9.56 3.25 9.67
C ARG A 136 -10.21 4.57 9.26
N THR A 137 -10.96 4.59 8.16
CA THR A 137 -11.63 5.81 7.69
C THR A 137 -12.47 6.43 8.80
N PRO A 138 -12.35 7.74 9.07
CA PRO A 138 -13.10 8.42 10.12
C PRO A 138 -14.62 8.19 10.01
N GLU A 139 -15.32 8.16 11.13
CA GLU A 139 -16.78 7.93 11.14
C GLU A 139 -17.55 9.10 10.52
N ASP A 140 -17.06 10.33 10.69
CA ASP A 140 -17.65 11.55 10.13
C ASP A 140 -17.54 11.64 8.59
N TYR A 141 -16.72 10.79 7.96
CA TYR A 141 -16.72 10.59 6.51
C TYR A 141 -17.99 9.90 5.99
N GLY A 142 -18.73 9.19 6.87
CA GLY A 142 -19.97 8.50 6.52
C GLY A 142 -19.77 7.17 5.78
N ASN A 143 -20.81 6.68 5.12
CA ASN A 143 -20.79 5.47 4.29
C ASN A 143 -21.51 5.73 2.96
N PRO A 144 -20.80 6.15 1.89
CA PRO A 144 -21.40 6.42 0.59
C PRO A 144 -22.00 5.17 -0.09
N PHE A 145 -21.67 3.97 0.39
CA PHE A 145 -22.10 2.69 -0.15
C PHE A 145 -23.28 2.09 0.64
N GLU A 146 -23.82 2.83 1.61
CA GLU A 146 -24.99 2.40 2.36
C GLU A 146 -26.16 2.13 1.41
N GLY A 147 -26.61 0.88 1.37
CA GLY A 147 -27.73 0.44 0.53
C GLY A 147 -27.34 -0.13 -0.84
N GLU A 148 -26.06 -0.11 -1.23
CA GLU A 148 -25.58 -0.86 -2.40
C GLU A 148 -25.88 -2.36 -2.21
N PRO A 149 -26.35 -3.10 -3.23
CA PRO A 149 -26.70 -4.51 -3.07
C PRO A 149 -25.47 -5.36 -2.72
N ILE A 150 -25.65 -6.40 -1.89
CA ILE A 150 -24.62 -7.43 -1.72
C ILE A 150 -24.55 -8.19 -3.04
N PRO A 151 -23.36 -8.52 -3.57
CA PRO A 151 -23.25 -9.34 -4.77
C PRO A 151 -24.03 -10.65 -4.64
N ASP A 152 -24.80 -11.02 -5.67
CA ASP A 152 -25.73 -12.17 -5.64
C ASP A 152 -25.09 -13.52 -5.30
N TRP A 153 -23.77 -13.64 -5.45
CA TRP A 153 -23.02 -14.86 -5.13
C TRP A 153 -22.68 -14.99 -3.64
N ILE A 154 -22.80 -13.92 -2.86
CA ILE A 154 -22.60 -13.94 -1.41
C ILE A 154 -23.91 -14.33 -0.72
N SER A 155 -23.86 -15.38 0.09
CA SER A 155 -25.00 -15.91 0.83
C SER A 155 -24.58 -16.40 2.21
N ASP A 156 -25.55 -16.67 3.09
CA ASP A 156 -25.28 -17.28 4.40
C ASP A 156 -24.53 -18.62 4.28
N GLU A 157 -24.74 -19.37 3.20
CA GLU A 157 -24.02 -20.61 2.93
C GLU A 157 -22.56 -20.36 2.59
N VAL A 158 -22.26 -19.34 1.76
CA VAL A 158 -20.88 -18.93 1.45
C VAL A 158 -20.17 -18.44 2.70
N ILE A 159 -20.84 -17.61 3.51
CA ILE A 159 -20.30 -17.13 4.79
C ILE A 159 -20.00 -18.31 5.70
N ARG A 160 -20.94 -19.25 5.88
CA ARG A 160 -20.72 -20.46 6.71
C ARG A 160 -19.54 -21.28 6.22
N ARG A 161 -19.41 -21.49 4.91
CA ARG A 161 -18.25 -22.19 4.32
C ARG A 161 -16.94 -21.49 4.64
N HIS A 162 -16.88 -20.16 4.55
CA HIS A 162 -15.69 -19.39 4.92
C HIS A 162 -15.42 -19.43 6.43
N ARG A 163 -16.46 -19.53 7.25
CA ARG A 163 -16.32 -19.72 8.70
C ARG A 163 -15.75 -21.09 9.02
N ASP A 164 -16.15 -22.13 8.30
CA ASP A 164 -15.67 -23.51 8.53
C ASP A 164 -14.29 -23.78 7.91
N GLY A 165 -13.73 -22.80 7.19
CA GLY A 165 -12.37 -22.84 6.68
C GLY A 165 -11.30 -22.85 7.77
N PHE A 166 -10.06 -23.09 7.35
CA PHE A 166 -8.90 -23.11 8.23
C PHE A 166 -7.99 -21.91 7.95
N GLY A 167 -7.41 -21.36 9.02
CA GLY A 167 -6.42 -20.28 8.93
C GLY A 167 -6.98 -18.89 9.23
N PRO A 168 -6.07 -17.93 9.49
CA PRO A 168 -6.43 -16.55 9.75
C PRO A 168 -7.02 -15.86 8.52
N HIS A 169 -7.65 -14.70 8.71
CA HIS A 169 -8.30 -13.91 7.66
C HIS A 169 -9.47 -14.65 6.97
N SER A 170 -10.13 -15.52 7.72
CA SER A 170 -11.40 -16.15 7.37
C SER A 170 -12.59 -15.34 7.91
N ALA A 171 -13.82 -15.74 7.61
CA ALA A 171 -15.01 -15.13 8.19
C ALA A 171 -15.09 -15.30 9.73
N ARG A 172 -14.40 -16.27 10.34
CA ARG A 172 -14.27 -16.39 11.80
C ARG A 172 -13.19 -15.47 12.38
N GLU A 173 -12.19 -15.14 11.59
CA GLU A 173 -11.00 -14.41 12.05
C GLU A 173 -10.57 -13.36 11.02
N PRO A 174 -11.45 -12.42 10.60
CA PRO A 174 -11.12 -11.46 9.54
C PRO A 174 -9.89 -10.61 9.91
N ARG A 175 -9.65 -10.45 11.22
CA ARG A 175 -8.57 -9.66 11.82
C ARG A 175 -7.28 -10.47 12.06
N GLY A 176 -7.25 -11.74 11.68
CA GLY A 176 -6.17 -12.67 11.99
C GLY A 176 -6.31 -13.36 13.35
N ILE A 177 -5.24 -14.04 13.79
CA ILE A 177 -5.25 -14.99 14.93
C ILE A 177 -5.45 -14.27 16.30
N ALA A 178 -5.07 -13.01 16.42
CA ALA A 178 -5.15 -12.27 17.68
C ALA A 178 -6.43 -11.41 17.77
N PRO A 179 -7.26 -11.56 18.82
CA PRO A 179 -8.42 -10.71 19.00
C PRO A 179 -7.99 -9.27 19.28
N GLY A 180 -8.58 -8.32 18.54
CA GLY A 180 -8.48 -6.89 18.79
C GLY A 180 -9.81 -6.30 19.28
N PRO A 181 -9.83 -5.01 19.68
CA PRO A 181 -11.10 -4.32 19.93
C PRO A 181 -11.97 -4.31 18.68
N ASP A 182 -13.30 -4.37 18.84
CA ASP A 182 -14.23 -4.16 17.72
C ASP A 182 -14.01 -2.76 17.13
N ARG A 183 -14.14 -2.65 15.81
CA ARG A 183 -13.94 -1.39 15.11
C ARG A 183 -15.14 -1.08 14.23
N PRO A 184 -15.60 0.18 14.16
CA PRO A 184 -16.83 0.57 13.48
C PRO A 184 -17.01 -0.02 12.08
N ARG A 185 -15.92 -0.09 11.31
CA ARG A 185 -15.89 -0.53 9.91
C ARG A 185 -15.22 -1.89 9.69
N PHE A 186 -14.77 -2.57 10.74
CA PHE A 186 -14.02 -3.83 10.61
C PHE A 186 -14.47 -4.83 11.68
N PRO A 187 -15.47 -5.69 11.36
CA PRO A 187 -16.12 -6.52 12.36
C PRO A 187 -15.19 -7.57 12.97
N ALA A 188 -15.57 -8.00 14.17
CA ALA A 188 -14.84 -9.02 14.89
C ALA A 188 -14.87 -10.39 14.20
N GLU A 189 -16.02 -10.73 13.64
CA GLU A 189 -16.32 -11.91 12.85
C GLU A 189 -17.34 -11.51 11.77
N ILE A 190 -17.43 -12.32 10.72
CA ILE A 190 -18.47 -12.25 9.69
C ILE A 190 -19.37 -13.47 9.92
N LYS A 191 -20.51 -13.28 10.62
CA LYS A 191 -21.44 -14.39 10.96
C LYS A 191 -22.59 -14.50 9.97
N ASP A 192 -22.98 -13.37 9.39
CA ASP A 192 -24.15 -13.22 8.54
C ASP A 192 -23.93 -12.10 7.50
N LEU A 193 -24.94 -11.88 6.64
CA LEU A 193 -24.91 -10.86 5.61
C LEU A 193 -24.77 -9.43 6.16
N ALA A 194 -25.21 -9.16 7.40
CA ALA A 194 -25.08 -7.84 8.01
C ALA A 194 -23.63 -7.57 8.44
N ASP A 195 -22.94 -8.56 9.01
CA ASP A 195 -21.51 -8.45 9.29
C ASP A 195 -20.69 -8.36 7.98
N TYR A 196 -21.07 -9.12 6.95
CA TYR A 196 -20.43 -9.04 5.64
C TYR A 196 -20.56 -7.63 5.05
N ARG A 197 -21.78 -7.05 5.10
CA ARG A 197 -22.03 -5.67 4.69
C ARG A 197 -21.10 -4.70 5.41
N ARG A 198 -21.04 -4.77 6.74
CA ARG A 198 -20.19 -3.88 7.54
C ARG A 198 -18.71 -4.00 7.14
N TRP A 199 -18.25 -5.20 6.83
CA TRP A 199 -16.87 -5.45 6.41
C TRP A 199 -16.58 -4.89 5.02
N ILE A 200 -17.41 -5.22 4.01
CA ILE A 200 -17.18 -4.78 2.62
C ILE A 200 -17.33 -3.27 2.48
N ASP A 201 -18.34 -2.67 3.11
CA ASP A 201 -18.52 -1.22 3.13
C ASP A 201 -17.32 -0.54 3.80
N GLY A 202 -16.74 -1.15 4.85
CA GLY A 202 -15.55 -0.63 5.50
C GLY A 202 -14.35 -0.54 4.57
N TYR A 203 -14.17 -1.54 3.71
CA TYR A 203 -13.14 -1.54 2.67
C TYR A 203 -13.41 -0.50 1.59
N ASP A 204 -14.63 -0.49 1.04
CA ASP A 204 -15.02 0.42 -0.06
C ASP A 204 -14.94 1.89 0.39
N VAL A 205 -15.35 2.18 1.62
CA VAL A 205 -15.16 3.49 2.26
C VAL A 205 -13.67 3.82 2.39
N GLY A 206 -12.82 2.85 2.71
CA GLY A 206 -11.36 3.01 2.72
C GLY A 206 -10.81 3.39 1.35
N ILE A 207 -11.25 2.71 0.28
CA ILE A 207 -10.88 3.05 -1.10
C ILE A 207 -11.31 4.46 -1.43
N ARG A 208 -12.58 4.79 -1.19
CA ARG A 208 -13.15 6.08 -1.57
C ARG A 208 -12.48 7.23 -0.80
N TYR A 209 -12.13 7.00 0.46
CA TYR A 209 -11.34 7.94 1.24
C TYR A 209 -9.94 8.16 0.66
N ALA A 210 -9.24 7.10 0.26
CA ALA A 210 -7.95 7.21 -0.41
C ALA A 210 -8.09 7.99 -1.73
N ASP A 211 -9.10 7.66 -2.54
CA ASP A 211 -9.39 8.30 -3.83
C ASP A 211 -9.61 9.82 -3.68
N ASP A 212 -10.44 10.25 -2.73
CA ASP A 212 -10.67 11.69 -2.48
C ASP A 212 -9.37 12.43 -2.11
N TRP A 213 -8.45 11.80 -1.39
CA TRP A 213 -7.16 12.40 -1.03
C TRP A 213 -6.14 12.35 -2.16
N LEU A 214 -6.12 11.29 -2.97
CA LEU A 214 -5.32 11.23 -4.19
C LEU A 214 -5.80 12.26 -5.22
N GLY A 215 -7.11 12.52 -5.29
CA GLY A 215 -7.71 13.58 -6.10
C GLY A 215 -7.07 14.95 -5.82
N ARG A 216 -6.79 15.27 -4.55
CA ARG A 216 -6.13 16.53 -4.16
C ARG A 216 -4.70 16.67 -4.71
N ILE A 217 -4.00 15.56 -4.93
CA ILE A 217 -2.68 15.59 -5.57
C ILE A 217 -2.85 15.97 -7.05
N LEU A 218 -3.84 15.41 -7.74
CA LEU A 218 -4.14 15.74 -9.13
C LEU A 218 -4.58 17.20 -9.27
N GLU A 219 -5.46 17.67 -8.39
CA GLU A 219 -5.88 19.07 -8.32
C GLU A 219 -4.69 20.01 -8.08
N ALA A 220 -3.72 19.61 -7.24
CA ALA A 220 -2.52 20.40 -6.99
C ALA A 220 -1.61 20.48 -8.24
N LEU A 221 -1.47 19.39 -8.99
CA LEU A 221 -0.74 19.38 -10.27
C LEU A 221 -1.44 20.26 -11.32
N GLU A 222 -2.77 20.16 -11.42
CA GLU A 222 -3.58 20.97 -12.34
C GLU A 222 -3.49 22.46 -12.00
N ALA A 223 -3.65 22.81 -10.71
CA ALA A 223 -3.55 24.20 -10.24
C ALA A 223 -2.16 24.82 -10.45
N ARG A 224 -1.12 23.99 -10.57
CA ARG A 224 0.25 24.42 -10.90
C ARG A 224 0.56 24.41 -12.40
N GLY A 225 -0.38 23.95 -13.22
CA GLY A 225 -0.26 23.91 -14.67
C GLY A 225 0.72 22.84 -15.19
N VAL A 226 0.99 21.80 -14.40
CA VAL A 226 1.98 20.76 -14.74
C VAL A 226 1.37 19.37 -14.94
N LEU A 227 0.06 19.21 -14.74
CA LEU A 227 -0.62 17.92 -14.86
C LEU A 227 -0.45 17.31 -16.26
N ASP A 228 -0.58 18.12 -17.32
CA ASP A 228 -0.45 17.65 -18.71
C ASP A 228 0.96 17.17 -19.07
N GLU A 229 1.98 17.60 -18.31
CA GLU A 229 3.38 17.20 -18.49
C GLU A 229 3.81 16.12 -17.47
N THR A 230 2.91 15.70 -16.57
CA THR A 230 3.20 14.74 -15.50
C THR A 230 2.61 13.37 -15.81
N ALA A 231 3.45 12.34 -15.84
CA ALA A 231 2.97 10.96 -15.88
C ALA A 231 2.44 10.51 -14.50
N VAL A 232 1.17 10.13 -14.41
CA VAL A 232 0.55 9.60 -13.19
C VAL A 232 0.42 8.08 -13.27
N ILE A 233 1.00 7.39 -12.29
CA ILE A 233 0.96 5.93 -12.17
C ILE A 233 0.28 5.57 -10.86
N ILE A 234 -0.83 4.83 -10.94
CA ILE A 234 -1.55 4.28 -9.79
C ILE A 234 -1.41 2.77 -9.82
N SER A 235 -0.95 2.18 -8.71
CA SER A 235 -0.78 0.74 -8.53
C SER A 235 -0.97 0.35 -7.06
N SER A 236 -1.11 -0.94 -6.81
CA SER A 236 -1.08 -1.53 -5.46
C SER A 236 0.10 -2.52 -5.35
N ASP A 237 0.53 -2.82 -4.13
CA ASP A 237 1.45 -3.93 -3.87
C ASP A 237 0.74 -5.29 -3.95
N HIS A 238 -0.51 -5.39 -3.50
CA HIS A 238 -1.35 -6.56 -3.72
C HIS A 238 -2.85 -6.24 -3.55
N GLY A 239 -3.71 -7.23 -3.77
CA GLY A 239 -5.13 -7.15 -3.45
C GLY A 239 -5.45 -7.57 -2.01
N GLU A 240 -6.73 -7.57 -1.66
CA GLU A 240 -7.24 -8.16 -0.42
C GLU A 240 -8.27 -9.22 -0.77
N ASN A 241 -8.29 -10.33 -0.03
CA ASN A 241 -9.26 -11.39 -0.27
C ASN A 241 -10.61 -10.96 0.33
N GLN A 242 -11.58 -10.72 -0.55
CA GLN A 242 -12.96 -10.32 -0.23
C GLN A 242 -13.97 -11.43 -0.49
#